data_AF-A0A950G924-F1
#
_entry.id   AF-A0A950G924-F1
#
_cell.length_a   1.000
_cell.length_b   1.000
_cell.length_c   1.000
_cell.angle_alpha   90.00
_cell.angle_beta   90.00
_cell.angle_gamma   90.00
#
_symmetry.space_group_name_H-M   'P 1'
#
loop_
_entity.id
_entity.type
_entity.pdbx_description
1 polymer ?
#
loop_
_entity_poly.entity_id
_entity_poly.type
_entity_poly.pdbx_seq_one_letter_code
_entity_poly.pdbx_strand_id
1 'polypeptide(L)'
;MLEARDYICTSQGSRAAAVEAEPGGVVPTELAEIQVRSDRATGAGELVKFGELLWYRFCFKIAGDWPQDVPVTGREPCRTVIHQIKQDSFKDGKSCDASPFFKIEARPLGERVRFFAQVATGTPCARPPIVTRTQICLRDLPRESWTTVQVRLNPAHDASGQVDIWLNGTFCGTDQGPMADRDYGIRRNGTPFINAQPRFGIYRDWRAETQTIYFDKIMFWNADPSGHPDWG
;
A
#
# COMPACT_ATOMS: atom_id res chain seq x y z
N MET A 1 31.96 2.15 10.04
CA MET A 1 30.67 1.97 10.73
C MET A 1 29.81 3.15 10.28
N LEU A 2 28.80 2.93 9.45
CA LEU A 2 27.90 4.03 9.05
C LEU A 2 26.98 4.30 10.24
N GLU A 3 27.10 5.48 10.84
CA GLU A 3 26.18 5.92 11.89
C GLU A 3 24.78 6.06 11.28
N ALA A 4 23.88 5.20 11.73
CA ALA A 4 22.45 5.32 11.52
C ALA A 4 21.97 6.63 12.15
N ARG A 5 21.69 7.64 11.33
CA ARG A 5 21.01 8.85 11.80
C ARG A 5 19.53 8.57 12.07
N ASP A 6 18.93 9.34 12.98
CA ASP A 6 17.55 9.16 13.41
C ASP A 6 16.56 9.51 12.28
N TYR A 7 16.02 8.48 11.62
CA TYR A 7 14.93 8.64 10.65
C TYR A 7 13.64 9.03 11.38
N ILE A 8 13.13 10.24 11.12
CA ILE A 8 11.82 10.67 11.62
C ILE A 8 10.74 10.22 10.62
N CYS A 9 10.03 9.16 10.98
CA CYS A 9 8.83 8.72 10.27
C CYS A 9 7.64 9.64 10.63
N THR A 10 6.83 10.01 9.63
CA THR A 10 5.68 10.92 9.80
C THR A 10 4.34 10.18 9.77
N SER A 11 3.32 10.76 10.42
CA SER A 11 1.99 10.14 10.56
C SER A 11 1.26 9.92 9.23
N GLN A 12 1.52 10.75 8.21
CA GLN A 12 0.80 10.75 6.93
C GLN A 12 1.23 9.68 5.92
N GLY A 13 2.35 8.98 6.16
CA GLY A 13 2.86 8.00 5.21
C GLY A 13 3.43 8.61 3.92
N SER A 14 4.53 8.05 3.44
CA SER A 14 5.31 8.37 2.22
C SER A 14 6.04 9.72 2.19
N ARG A 15 6.39 10.25 3.36
CA ARG A 15 7.55 11.14 3.51
C ARG A 15 8.29 10.75 4.78
N ALA A 16 9.09 9.68 4.71
CA ALA A 16 10.40 9.81 5.35
C ALA A 16 10.99 11.03 4.64
N ALA A 17 11.06 12.17 5.32
CA ALA A 17 11.53 13.38 4.68
C ALA A 17 12.88 13.04 4.04
N ALA A 18 13.11 13.56 2.83
CA ALA A 18 14.37 13.49 2.11
C ALA A 18 15.45 14.26 2.89
N VAL A 19 15.79 13.80 4.09
CA VAL A 19 16.77 14.41 4.99
C VAL A 19 18.15 13.77 4.76
N GLU A 20 18.25 12.68 4.00
CA GLU A 20 19.52 11.94 3.86
C GLU A 20 19.98 11.64 2.44
N ALA A 21 19.19 11.94 1.42
CA ALA A 21 19.75 11.98 0.08
C ALA A 21 20.40 13.36 -0.10
N GLU A 22 21.72 13.41 -0.27
CA GLU A 22 22.31 14.53 -1.03
C GLU A 22 21.50 14.71 -2.34
N PRO A 23 21.49 15.88 -2.97
CA PRO A 23 20.90 16.03 -4.29
C PRO A 23 21.44 14.95 -5.26
N GLY A 24 20.63 13.93 -5.57
CA GLY A 24 21.02 12.74 -6.35
C GLY A 24 21.30 11.44 -5.57
N GLY A 25 21.19 11.45 -4.24
CA GLY A 25 21.34 10.27 -3.39
C GLY A 25 20.13 9.33 -3.43
N VAL A 26 20.39 8.02 -3.46
CA VAL A 26 19.34 7.00 -3.36
C VAL A 26 19.11 6.69 -1.89
N VAL A 27 17.91 6.97 -1.37
CA VAL A 27 17.51 6.52 -0.03
C VAL A 27 17.44 4.98 -0.06
N PRO A 28 18.13 4.26 0.86
CA PRO A 28 18.09 2.81 0.86
C PRO A 28 16.69 2.31 1.19
N THR A 29 16.03 1.71 0.20
CA THR A 29 14.76 0.99 0.38
C THR A 29 15.02 -0.50 0.53
N GLU A 30 14.25 -1.18 1.37
CA GLU A 30 14.16 -2.63 1.33
C GLU A 30 12.87 -3.08 0.69
N LEU A 31 13.02 -4.05 -0.21
CA LEU A 31 11.93 -4.60 -1.02
C LEU A 31 12.04 -6.12 -1.04
N ALA A 32 11.01 -6.78 -0.53
CA ALA A 32 10.79 -8.21 -0.70
C ALA A 32 9.30 -8.43 -0.94
N GLU A 33 8.87 -8.42 -2.20
CA GLU A 33 7.46 -8.49 -2.58
C GLU A 33 7.19 -9.61 -3.59
N ILE A 34 6.06 -10.28 -3.42
CA ILE A 34 5.43 -11.11 -4.44
C ILE A 34 4.44 -10.23 -5.19
N GLN A 35 4.59 -10.14 -6.51
CA GLN A 35 3.67 -9.40 -7.37
C GLN A 35 2.86 -10.36 -8.24
N VAL A 36 1.55 -10.14 -8.31
CA VAL A 36 0.72 -10.78 -9.34
C VAL A 36 1.19 -10.30 -10.73
N ARG A 37 1.63 -11.24 -11.58
CA ARG A 37 2.14 -10.90 -12.90
C ARG A 37 0.98 -10.62 -13.86
N SER A 38 1.05 -9.49 -14.54
CA SER A 38 0.31 -9.22 -15.76
C SER A 38 1.27 -8.84 -16.89
N ASP A 39 0.87 -9.14 -18.12
CA ASP A 39 1.55 -8.62 -19.30
C ASP A 39 1.16 -7.15 -19.49
N ARG A 40 2.12 -6.25 -19.35
CA ARG A 40 1.88 -4.81 -19.49
C ARG A 40 1.54 -4.40 -20.92
N ALA A 41 2.06 -5.13 -21.92
CA ALA A 41 1.84 -4.80 -23.33
C ALA A 41 0.43 -5.18 -23.78
N THR A 42 -0.09 -6.31 -23.31
CA THR A 42 -1.37 -6.86 -23.77
C THR A 42 -2.51 -6.74 -22.75
N GLY A 43 -2.19 -6.64 -21.46
CA GLY A 43 -3.15 -6.71 -20.35
C GLY A 43 -3.52 -8.12 -19.92
N ALA A 44 -2.91 -9.15 -20.52
CA ALA A 44 -3.16 -10.53 -20.13
C ALA A 44 -2.78 -10.74 -18.65
N GLY A 45 -3.69 -11.33 -17.88
CA GLY A 45 -3.51 -11.61 -16.45
C GLY A 45 -3.71 -10.41 -15.51
N GLU A 46 -4.20 -9.26 -15.98
CA GLU A 46 -4.60 -8.17 -15.09
C GLU A 46 -5.78 -8.59 -14.21
N LEU A 47 -5.58 -8.53 -12.89
CA LEU A 47 -6.64 -8.76 -11.90
C LEU A 47 -7.33 -7.45 -11.51
N VAL A 48 -6.55 -6.39 -11.36
CA VAL A 48 -7.06 -5.06 -11.00
C VAL A 48 -7.06 -4.18 -12.24
N LYS A 49 -8.23 -3.65 -12.58
CA LYS A 49 -8.43 -2.74 -13.71
C LYS A 49 -9.39 -1.63 -13.33
N PHE A 50 -9.26 -0.48 -13.97
CA PHE A 50 -10.15 0.64 -13.72
C PHE A 50 -11.60 0.30 -14.14
N GLY A 51 -12.57 0.60 -13.28
CA GLY A 51 -14.00 0.37 -13.50
C GLY A 51 -14.46 -1.09 -13.39
N GLU A 52 -13.56 -2.01 -13.04
CA GLU A 52 -13.90 -3.42 -12.79
C GLU A 52 -13.83 -3.73 -11.28
N LEU A 53 -14.89 -4.34 -10.75
CA LEU A 53 -14.95 -4.77 -9.36
C LEU A 53 -14.08 -6.01 -9.14
N LEU A 54 -13.28 -5.98 -8.08
CA LEU A 54 -12.46 -7.10 -7.62
C LEU A 54 -12.64 -7.30 -6.13
N TRP A 55 -12.75 -8.56 -5.73
CA TRP A 55 -12.67 -8.96 -4.33
C TRP A 55 -11.39 -9.76 -4.11
N TYR A 56 -10.72 -9.54 -3.00
CA TYR A 56 -9.57 -10.36 -2.65
C TYR A 56 -9.36 -10.42 -1.15
N ARG A 57 -8.61 -11.43 -0.73
CA ARG A 57 -8.20 -11.59 0.65
C ARG A 57 -6.78 -12.09 0.74
N PHE A 58 -6.17 -11.85 1.88
CA PHE A 58 -4.90 -12.42 2.27
C PHE A 58 -4.82 -12.50 3.79
N CYS A 59 -4.01 -13.43 4.29
CA CYS A 59 -3.60 -13.47 5.68
C CYS A 59 -2.20 -12.90 5.82
N PHE A 60 -1.94 -12.22 6.93
CA PHE A 60 -0.57 -11.89 7.33
C PHE A 60 -0.36 -12.16 8.82
N LYS A 61 0.89 -12.44 9.21
CA LYS A 61 1.32 -12.55 10.60
C LYS A 61 2.64 -11.81 10.76
N ILE A 62 2.70 -10.92 11.75
CA ILE A 62 3.93 -10.25 12.16
C ILE A 62 4.62 -11.07 13.23
N ALA A 63 5.87 -11.42 12.99
CA ALA A 63 6.68 -12.14 13.95
C ALA A 63 7.15 -11.23 15.10
N GLY A 64 7.54 -11.84 16.22
CA GLY A 64 8.04 -11.18 17.41
C GLY A 64 9.44 -10.59 17.25
N ASP A 65 10.14 -10.91 16.15
CA ASP A 65 11.47 -10.38 15.85
C ASP A 65 11.47 -8.94 15.32
N TRP A 66 10.32 -8.41 14.89
CA TRP A 66 10.17 -7.00 14.54
C TRP A 66 10.43 -6.16 15.81
N PRO A 67 11.29 -5.13 15.80
CA PRO A 67 11.51 -4.30 16.98
C PRO A 67 10.23 -3.77 17.64
N GLN A 68 10.28 -3.75 18.97
CA GLN A 68 9.24 -3.19 19.82
C GLN A 68 9.42 -1.68 19.88
N ASP A 69 9.18 -1.00 18.76
CA ASP A 69 9.16 0.46 18.74
C ASP A 69 7.93 0.95 19.52
N VAL A 70 8.17 1.84 20.48
CA VAL A 70 7.12 2.48 21.27
C VAL A 70 7.14 3.96 20.89
N PRO A 71 6.03 4.52 20.36
CA PRO A 71 5.95 5.94 20.04
C PRO A 71 6.33 6.78 21.24
N VAL A 72 7.27 7.71 21.05
CA VAL A 72 7.59 8.76 22.01
C VAL A 72 7.04 10.08 21.48
N THR A 73 6.76 11.04 22.36
CA THR A 73 6.22 12.35 21.96
C THR A 73 7.08 12.98 20.87
N GLY A 74 6.44 13.30 19.72
CA GLY A 74 7.12 13.91 18.57
C GLY A 74 7.70 12.92 17.55
N ARG A 75 7.55 11.60 17.75
CA ARG A 75 8.02 10.56 16.82
C ARG A 75 6.93 9.51 16.55
N GLU A 76 6.72 9.19 15.28
CA GLU A 76 5.92 8.04 14.87
C GLU A 76 6.84 6.85 14.52
N PRO A 77 6.47 5.62 14.89
CA PRO A 77 7.19 4.44 14.46
C PRO A 77 7.23 4.33 12.94
N CYS A 78 8.34 3.80 12.43
CA CYS A 78 8.48 3.59 10.99
C CYS A 78 7.55 2.49 10.51
N ARG A 79 6.89 2.78 9.38
CA ARG A 79 5.92 1.88 8.77
C ARG A 79 6.60 0.96 7.76
N THR A 80 6.04 -0.23 7.60
CA THR A 80 6.28 -1.12 6.46
C THR A 80 5.00 -1.18 5.65
N VAL A 81 5.08 -0.95 4.34
CA VAL A 81 3.98 -1.26 3.41
C VAL A 81 3.95 -2.78 3.24
N ILE A 82 2.82 -3.40 3.58
CA ILE A 82 2.64 -4.86 3.52
C ILE A 82 1.83 -5.32 2.31
N HIS A 83 1.08 -4.40 1.72
CA HIS A 83 0.36 -4.60 0.47
C HIS A 83 0.19 -3.27 -0.26
N GLN A 84 0.31 -3.26 -1.59
CA GLN A 84 0.12 -2.07 -2.39
C GLN A 84 -0.37 -2.36 -3.82
N ILE A 85 -1.09 -1.39 -4.37
CA ILE A 85 -1.51 -1.33 -5.77
C ILE A 85 -1.23 0.08 -6.29
N LYS A 86 -0.62 0.16 -7.48
CA LYS A 86 -0.11 1.42 -8.01
C LYS A 86 -0.37 1.57 -9.51
N GLN A 87 -0.64 2.81 -9.90
CA GLN A 87 -0.49 3.30 -11.26
C GLN A 87 0.71 4.25 -11.27
N ASP A 88 1.73 3.97 -12.09
CA ASP A 88 2.81 4.94 -12.29
C ASP A 88 2.31 6.15 -13.08
N SER A 89 2.85 7.33 -12.78
CA SER A 89 2.50 8.59 -13.43
C SER A 89 3.73 9.24 -14.03
N PHE A 90 3.60 9.74 -15.26
CA PHE A 90 4.68 10.35 -16.02
C PHE A 90 4.25 11.66 -16.67
N LYS A 91 5.15 12.64 -16.63
CA LYS A 91 5.00 13.90 -17.36
C LYS A 91 6.29 14.18 -18.12
N ASP A 92 6.20 14.43 -19.43
CA ASP A 92 7.34 14.70 -20.31
C ASP A 92 8.45 13.65 -20.21
N GLY A 93 8.06 12.37 -20.14
CA GLY A 93 8.98 11.22 -20.02
C GLY A 93 9.61 11.02 -18.64
N LYS A 94 9.25 11.84 -17.64
CA LYS A 94 9.78 11.75 -16.27
C LYS A 94 8.75 11.20 -15.30
N SER A 95 9.18 10.32 -14.40
CA SER A 95 8.37 9.84 -13.27
C SER A 95 7.94 11.02 -12.40
N CYS A 96 6.70 11.00 -11.95
CA CYS A 96 6.20 11.92 -10.92
C CYS A 96 6.21 11.29 -9.52
N ASP A 97 6.85 10.14 -9.37
CA ASP A 97 7.00 9.39 -8.12
C ASP A 97 5.66 9.21 -7.39
N ALA A 98 4.65 8.87 -8.18
CA ALA A 98 3.31 8.63 -7.68
C ALA A 98 3.34 7.64 -6.51
N SER A 99 2.58 7.95 -5.45
CA SER A 99 2.34 6.97 -4.39
C SER A 99 1.41 5.86 -4.90
N PRO A 100 1.47 4.65 -4.33
CA PRO A 100 0.41 3.67 -4.51
C PRO A 100 -0.95 4.31 -4.22
N PHE A 101 -1.93 4.11 -5.09
CA PHE A 101 -3.25 4.67 -4.89
C PHE A 101 -4.02 3.90 -3.80
N PHE A 102 -3.65 2.64 -3.57
CA PHE A 102 -4.13 1.86 -2.44
C PHE A 102 -2.95 1.13 -1.81
N LYS A 103 -2.87 1.18 -0.49
CA LYS A 103 -1.85 0.45 0.27
C LYS A 103 -2.33 0.11 1.67
N ILE A 104 -1.72 -0.92 2.21
CA ILE A 104 -1.88 -1.35 3.60
C ILE A 104 -0.49 -1.32 4.24
N GLU A 105 -0.45 -0.74 5.43
CA GLU A 105 0.77 -0.48 6.16
C GLU A 105 0.67 -1.03 7.59
N ALA A 106 1.81 -1.40 8.14
CA ALA A 106 1.98 -1.88 9.51
C ALA A 106 3.06 -1.05 10.21
N ARG A 107 2.81 -0.65 11.46
CA ARG A 107 3.80 0.00 12.34
C ARG A 107 3.99 -0.82 13.62
N PRO A 108 5.22 -1.03 14.09
CA PRO A 108 5.43 -1.60 15.42
C PRO A 108 4.85 -0.67 16.50
N LEU A 109 4.23 -1.25 17.52
CA LEU A 109 3.64 -0.54 18.67
C LEU A 109 3.81 -1.37 19.95
N GLY A 110 5.03 -1.43 20.48
CA GLY A 110 5.37 -2.33 21.59
C GLY A 110 5.01 -3.78 21.26
N GLU A 111 4.19 -4.43 22.10
CA GLU A 111 3.67 -5.80 21.90
C GLU A 111 2.61 -5.94 20.79
N ARG A 112 2.23 -4.84 20.15
CA ARG A 112 1.23 -4.82 19.07
C ARG A 112 1.84 -4.31 17.77
N VAL A 113 1.03 -4.38 16.73
CA VAL A 113 1.24 -3.65 15.47
C VAL A 113 0.05 -2.73 15.26
N ARG A 114 0.27 -1.52 14.73
CA ARG A 114 -0.79 -0.71 14.14
C ARG A 114 -0.92 -1.03 12.66
N PHE A 115 -2.02 -1.67 12.30
CA PHE A 115 -2.48 -1.83 10.92
C PHE A 115 -3.19 -0.56 10.48
N PHE A 116 -2.93 -0.12 9.25
CA PHE A 116 -3.82 0.82 8.60
C PHE A 116 -3.85 0.68 7.08
N ALA A 117 -5.03 0.88 6.50
CA ALA A 117 -5.25 0.95 5.06
C ALA A 117 -5.40 2.41 4.64
N GLN A 118 -4.84 2.75 3.47
CA GLN A 118 -4.81 4.11 2.96
C GLN A 118 -5.09 4.15 1.46
N VAL A 119 -5.90 5.12 1.05
CA VAL A 119 -6.10 5.50 -0.35
C VAL A 119 -5.37 6.82 -0.63
N ALA A 120 -4.77 6.93 -1.81
CA ALA A 120 -4.14 8.16 -2.29
C ALA A 120 -4.79 8.63 -3.60
N THR A 121 -5.07 9.92 -3.66
CA THR A 121 -5.74 10.57 -4.80
C THR A 121 -5.10 11.92 -5.11
N GLY A 122 -5.28 12.40 -6.34
CA GLY A 122 -4.80 13.70 -6.81
C GLY A 122 -3.79 13.61 -7.95
N THR A 123 -3.05 14.70 -8.15
CA THR A 123 -2.18 14.92 -9.31
C THR A 123 -0.71 15.00 -8.84
N PRO A 124 0.01 13.87 -8.72
CA PRO A 124 1.42 13.84 -8.32
C PRO A 124 2.33 14.65 -9.28
N CYS A 125 1.97 14.77 -10.56
CA CYS A 125 2.73 15.54 -11.54
C CYS A 125 2.49 17.06 -11.51
N ALA A 126 1.58 17.56 -10.67
CA ALA A 126 1.37 18.99 -10.50
C ALA A 126 2.59 19.66 -9.84
N ARG A 127 2.71 20.98 -9.98
CA ARG A 127 3.77 21.77 -9.33
C ARG A 127 3.14 22.92 -8.53
N PRO A 128 3.05 22.81 -7.19
CA PRO A 128 3.47 21.68 -6.35
C PRO A 128 2.58 20.44 -6.53
N PRO A 129 3.06 19.21 -6.18
CA PRO A 129 2.21 18.02 -6.19
C PRO A 129 1.02 18.16 -5.24
N ILE A 130 -0.17 17.80 -5.71
CA ILE A 130 -1.41 17.86 -4.93
C ILE A 130 -1.88 16.42 -4.75
N VAL A 131 -1.53 15.81 -3.61
CA VAL A 131 -1.89 14.43 -3.28
C VAL A 131 -2.55 14.40 -1.90
N THR A 132 -3.77 13.88 -1.85
CA THR A 132 -4.51 13.62 -0.62
C THR A 132 -4.36 12.16 -0.24
N ARG A 133 -4.26 11.89 1.06
CA ARG A 133 -4.15 10.54 1.64
C ARG A 133 -5.25 10.36 2.68
N THR A 134 -6.09 9.36 2.48
CA THR A 134 -7.19 9.04 3.39
C THR A 134 -6.91 7.70 4.06
N GLN A 135 -6.85 7.69 5.39
CA GLN A 135 -6.78 6.45 6.18
C GLN A 135 -8.21 5.94 6.41
N ILE A 136 -8.52 4.72 6.01
CA ILE A 136 -9.89 4.18 6.05
C ILE A 136 -10.09 3.02 7.01
N CYS A 137 -9.01 2.41 7.49
CA CYS A 137 -9.06 1.37 8.51
C CYS A 137 -7.82 1.56 9.37
N LEU A 138 -7.99 1.67 10.69
CA LEU A 138 -6.88 1.77 11.65
C LEU A 138 -7.20 0.87 12.83
N ARG A 139 -6.36 -0.14 13.07
CA ARG A 139 -6.52 -1.10 14.16
C ARG A 139 -5.17 -1.49 14.74
N ASP A 140 -5.10 -1.56 16.06
CA ASP A 140 -3.96 -2.18 16.72
C ASP A 140 -4.23 -3.69 16.83
N LEU A 141 -3.31 -4.53 16.38
CA LEU A 141 -3.44 -5.98 16.31
C LEU A 141 -2.35 -6.65 17.15
N PRO A 142 -2.59 -7.84 17.72
CA PRO A 142 -1.54 -8.60 18.39
C PRO A 142 -0.47 -9.06 17.39
N ARG A 143 0.77 -9.15 17.87
CA ARG A 143 1.85 -9.86 17.16
C ARG A 143 1.63 -11.37 17.24
N GLU A 144 2.38 -12.12 16.45
CA GLU A 144 2.37 -13.59 16.43
C GLU A 144 0.99 -14.23 16.21
N SER A 145 0.06 -13.46 15.66
CA SER A 145 -1.30 -13.89 15.34
C SER A 145 -1.59 -13.64 13.87
N TRP A 146 -2.22 -14.60 13.22
CA TRP A 146 -2.71 -14.41 11.86
C TRP A 146 -3.87 -13.42 11.84
N THR A 147 -3.80 -12.46 10.92
CA THR A 147 -4.87 -11.51 10.62
C THR A 147 -5.33 -11.74 9.19
N THR A 148 -6.64 -11.94 9.00
CA THR A 148 -7.28 -11.97 7.68
C THR A 148 -7.65 -10.56 7.28
N VAL A 149 -7.24 -10.16 6.08
CA VAL A 149 -7.70 -8.93 5.41
C VAL A 149 -8.58 -9.34 4.25
N GLN A 150 -9.78 -8.78 4.19
CA GLN A 150 -10.66 -8.88 3.02
C GLN A 150 -10.84 -7.49 2.42
N VAL A 151 -10.82 -7.42 1.09
CA VAL A 151 -10.91 -6.16 0.34
C VAL A 151 -11.89 -6.31 -0.79
N ARG A 152 -12.80 -5.34 -0.91
CA ARG A 152 -13.57 -5.05 -2.11
C ARG A 152 -12.98 -3.81 -2.75
N LEU A 153 -12.64 -3.87 -4.03
CA LEU A 153 -11.96 -2.80 -4.75
C LEU A 153 -12.64 -2.56 -6.09
N ASN A 154 -13.06 -1.32 -6.33
CA ASN A 154 -13.42 -0.80 -7.64
C ASN A 154 -12.55 0.46 -7.88
N PRO A 155 -11.40 0.35 -8.55
CA PRO A 155 -10.57 1.53 -8.77
C PRO A 155 -11.16 2.35 -9.92
N ALA A 156 -11.28 3.66 -9.75
CA ALA A 156 -11.74 4.56 -10.81
C ALA A 156 -11.07 5.93 -10.67
N HIS A 157 -10.99 6.68 -11.76
CA HIS A 157 -10.48 8.06 -11.76
C HIS A 157 -11.56 9.11 -11.41
N ASP A 158 -12.76 8.66 -11.04
CA ASP A 158 -13.91 9.50 -10.71
C ASP A 158 -14.60 9.05 -9.40
N ALA A 159 -15.76 9.62 -9.11
CA ALA A 159 -16.50 9.37 -7.87
C ALA A 159 -17.02 7.92 -7.72
N SER A 160 -16.95 7.09 -8.76
CA SER A 160 -17.36 5.67 -8.70
C SER A 160 -16.32 4.77 -8.03
N GLY A 161 -15.11 5.28 -7.78
CA GLY A 161 -14.06 4.52 -7.12
C GLY A 161 -14.46 4.16 -5.69
N GLN A 162 -14.17 2.93 -5.27
CA GLN A 162 -14.50 2.44 -3.93
C GLN A 162 -13.49 1.41 -3.42
N VAL A 163 -13.12 1.52 -2.15
CA VAL A 163 -12.44 0.45 -1.40
C VAL A 163 -13.23 0.18 -0.13
N ASP A 164 -13.57 -1.08 0.13
CA ASP A 164 -14.09 -1.52 1.41
C ASP A 164 -13.11 -2.54 2.03
N ILE A 165 -12.85 -2.41 3.33
CA ILE A 165 -11.89 -3.26 4.07
C ILE A 165 -12.61 -3.95 5.22
N TRP A 166 -12.38 -5.25 5.36
CA TRP A 166 -12.68 -6.01 6.57
C TRP A 166 -11.39 -6.59 7.15
N LEU A 167 -11.34 -6.65 8.47
CA LEU A 167 -10.28 -7.29 9.24
C LEU A 167 -10.89 -8.38 10.11
N ASN A 168 -10.39 -9.61 9.95
CA ASN A 168 -10.90 -10.79 10.65
C ASN A 168 -12.44 -10.91 10.54
N GLY A 169 -12.98 -10.72 9.33
CA GLY A 169 -14.42 -10.77 9.04
C GLY A 169 -15.21 -9.54 9.52
N THR A 170 -14.60 -8.61 10.26
CA THR A 170 -15.27 -7.40 10.75
C THR A 170 -15.03 -6.22 9.82
N PHE A 171 -16.10 -5.55 9.39
CA PHE A 171 -15.97 -4.34 8.57
C PHE A 171 -15.14 -3.28 9.31
N CYS A 172 -14.09 -2.79 8.65
CA CYS A 172 -13.15 -1.85 9.24
C CYS A 172 -13.36 -0.42 8.72
N GLY A 173 -13.64 -0.27 7.43
CA GLY A 173 -14.00 1.02 6.84
C GLY A 173 -13.98 1.03 5.32
N THR A 174 -14.32 2.20 4.77
CA THR A 174 -14.53 2.43 3.33
C THR A 174 -13.94 3.76 2.89
N ASP A 175 -13.47 3.83 1.64
CA ASP A 175 -13.21 5.07 0.91
C ASP A 175 -14.05 5.07 -0.36
N GLN A 176 -14.58 6.24 -0.71
CA GLN A 176 -15.25 6.47 -1.99
C GLN A 176 -14.69 7.72 -2.66
N GLY A 177 -14.41 7.62 -3.95
CA GLY A 177 -13.86 8.71 -4.73
C GLY A 177 -12.80 8.30 -5.74
N PRO A 178 -12.20 9.30 -6.42
CA PRO A 178 -11.19 9.05 -7.42
C PRO A 178 -9.92 8.48 -6.81
N MET A 179 -9.31 7.52 -7.49
CA MET A 179 -8.06 6.88 -7.15
C MET A 179 -7.10 6.99 -8.33
N ALA A 180 -5.79 6.98 -8.03
CA ALA A 180 -4.73 7.10 -9.03
C ALA A 180 -4.74 8.41 -9.81
N ASP A 181 -3.73 8.61 -10.67
CA ASP A 181 -3.59 9.83 -11.46
C ASP A 181 -4.30 9.68 -12.81
N ARG A 182 -5.38 10.42 -13.00
CA ARG A 182 -6.17 10.41 -14.23
C ARG A 182 -5.41 10.99 -15.42
N ASP A 183 -4.67 12.06 -15.19
CA ASP A 183 -4.18 12.94 -16.26
C ASP A 183 -2.81 12.46 -16.75
N TYR A 184 -1.95 12.01 -15.82
CA TYR A 184 -0.58 11.59 -16.11
C TYR A 184 -0.32 10.11 -15.81
N GLY A 185 -1.33 9.35 -15.39
CA GLY A 185 -1.22 7.91 -15.22
C GLY A 185 -0.82 7.19 -16.51
N ILE A 186 -0.06 6.10 -16.36
CA ILE A 186 0.39 5.29 -17.50
C ILE A 186 -0.79 4.72 -18.30
N ARG A 187 -0.61 4.68 -19.63
CA ARG A 187 -1.63 4.28 -20.60
C ARG A 187 -1.12 3.14 -21.50
N ARG A 188 -2.01 2.20 -21.82
CA ARG A 188 -1.84 1.17 -22.86
C ARG A 188 -2.81 1.50 -23.99
N ASN A 189 -2.30 1.72 -25.20
CA ASN A 189 -3.11 2.12 -26.37
C ASN A 189 -4.05 3.30 -26.08
N GLY A 190 -3.53 4.34 -25.41
CA GLY A 190 -4.29 5.54 -25.03
C GLY A 190 -5.21 5.37 -23.81
N THR A 191 -5.44 4.14 -23.33
CA THR A 191 -6.33 3.85 -22.20
C THR A 191 -5.54 3.72 -20.90
N PRO A 192 -5.94 4.38 -19.79
CA PRO A 192 -5.27 4.21 -18.51
C PRO A 192 -5.33 2.75 -18.02
N PHE A 193 -4.24 2.27 -17.41
CA PHE A 193 -4.20 0.93 -16.81
C PHE A 193 -3.34 0.90 -15.56
N ILE A 194 -3.52 -0.15 -14.75
CA ILE A 194 -2.80 -0.36 -13.49
C ILE A 194 -1.59 -1.25 -13.76
N ASN A 195 -0.42 -0.64 -13.95
CA ASN A 195 0.80 -1.34 -14.36
C ASN A 195 1.56 -2.01 -13.20
N ALA A 196 1.20 -1.69 -11.96
CA ALA A 196 1.65 -2.37 -10.75
C ALA A 196 0.43 -3.00 -10.06
N GLN A 197 0.15 -4.22 -10.50
CA GLN A 197 -0.82 -5.14 -9.93
C GLN A 197 -0.50 -5.45 -8.44
N PRO A 198 -1.45 -6.02 -7.67
CA PRO A 198 -1.29 -6.32 -6.25
C PRO A 198 0.08 -6.90 -5.90
N ARG A 199 0.75 -6.24 -4.96
CA ARG A 199 2.00 -6.69 -4.33
C ARG A 199 1.76 -6.98 -2.87
N PHE A 200 2.39 -8.04 -2.37
CA PHE A 200 2.35 -8.43 -0.96
C PHE A 200 3.78 -8.68 -0.50
N GLY A 201 4.16 -8.14 0.64
CA GLY A 201 5.52 -8.32 1.12
C GLY A 201 5.99 -7.19 2.00
N ILE A 202 7.28 -6.87 1.91
CA ILE A 202 7.93 -5.82 2.68
C ILE A 202 8.36 -4.74 1.71
N TYR A 203 7.83 -3.53 1.89
CA TYR A 203 8.41 -2.31 1.34
C TYR A 203 8.61 -1.29 2.47
N ARG A 204 9.87 -0.93 2.73
CA ARG A 204 10.23 0.05 3.77
C ARG A 204 11.31 1.02 3.32
N ASP A 205 11.20 2.25 3.81
CA ASP A 205 12.07 3.38 3.49
C ASP A 205 13.36 3.40 4.36
N TRP A 206 13.62 2.37 5.20
CA TRP A 206 14.71 2.30 6.19
C TRP A 206 15.24 0.87 6.40
N ARG A 207 16.53 0.71 6.75
CA ARG A 207 17.30 -0.55 6.61
C ARG A 207 17.85 -1.22 7.88
N ALA A 208 17.60 -0.74 9.10
CA ALA A 208 18.38 -1.24 10.25
C ALA A 208 17.73 -2.31 11.14
N GLU A 209 16.51 -2.76 10.86
CA GLU A 209 15.80 -3.64 11.79
C GLU A 209 15.47 -4.99 11.16
N THR A 210 15.70 -6.10 11.87
CA THR A 210 15.16 -7.39 11.44
C THR A 210 13.64 -7.32 11.51
N GLN A 211 12.94 -7.80 10.48
CA GLN A 211 11.49 -7.91 10.52
C GLN A 211 11.07 -9.13 9.71
N THR A 212 10.21 -9.97 10.30
CA THR A 212 9.59 -11.07 9.59
C THR A 212 8.08 -10.88 9.52
N ILE A 213 7.55 -10.91 8.29
CA ILE A 213 6.12 -10.89 8.01
C ILE A 213 5.80 -12.11 7.15
N TYR A 214 4.92 -12.96 7.65
CA TYR A 214 4.39 -14.10 6.90
C TYR A 214 3.14 -13.69 6.15
N PHE A 215 2.95 -14.24 4.96
CA PHE A 215 1.76 -14.08 4.14
C PHE A 215 1.20 -15.46 3.78
N ASP A 216 -0.13 -15.58 3.75
CA ASP A 216 -0.81 -16.82 3.36
C ASP A 216 -2.16 -16.50 2.70
N LYS A 217 -2.74 -17.48 1.99
CA LYS A 217 -4.10 -17.46 1.43
C LYS A 217 -4.43 -16.18 0.67
N ILE A 218 -3.53 -15.77 -0.23
CA ILE A 218 -3.76 -14.68 -1.18
C ILE A 218 -4.70 -15.22 -2.27
N MET A 219 -5.92 -14.70 -2.33
CA MET A 219 -6.97 -15.19 -3.21
C MET A 219 -7.79 -14.03 -3.79
N PHE A 220 -8.32 -14.21 -5.00
CA PHE A 220 -9.02 -13.18 -5.77
C PHE A 220 -10.32 -13.73 -6.37
N TRP A 221 -11.36 -12.90 -6.43
CA TRP A 221 -12.66 -13.18 -7.05
C TRP A 221 -13.11 -11.98 -7.86
N ASN A 222 -13.68 -12.26 -9.04
CA ASN A 222 -14.31 -11.27 -9.92
C ASN A 222 -15.81 -11.08 -9.64
N ALA A 223 -16.32 -11.72 -8.59
CA ALA A 223 -17.71 -11.64 -8.12
C ALA A 223 -17.72 -11.65 -6.58
N ASP A 224 -18.84 -11.24 -5.99
CA ASP A 224 -19.03 -11.23 -4.54
C ASP A 224 -18.81 -12.64 -3.93
N PRO A 225 -17.80 -12.80 -3.05
CA PRO A 225 -17.45 -14.08 -2.46
C PRO A 225 -18.14 -14.34 -1.10
N SER A 226 -19.19 -13.60 -0.73
CA SER A 226 -19.85 -13.65 0.60
C SER A 226 -20.43 -15.01 1.05
N GLY A 227 -20.39 -16.04 0.21
CA GLY A 227 -20.70 -17.44 0.59
C GLY A 227 -19.53 -18.42 0.44
N HIS A 228 -18.35 -17.97 0.02
CA HIS A 228 -17.19 -18.83 -0.20
C HIS A 228 -16.50 -19.18 1.12
N PRO A 229 -16.13 -20.45 1.38
CA PRO A 229 -15.55 -20.87 2.66
C PRO A 229 -14.23 -20.16 2.99
N ASP A 230 -13.45 -19.79 1.97
CA ASP A 230 -12.21 -19.04 2.17
C ASP A 230 -12.40 -17.51 2.31
N TRP A 231 -13.62 -16.99 2.15
CA TRP A 231 -13.90 -15.56 2.31
C TRP A 231 -14.09 -15.16 3.77
N GLY A 232 -14.79 -15.99 4.56
CA GLY A 232 -15.13 -15.71 5.98
C GLY A 232 -13.94 -15.47 6.89
#